data_AF-A0A0D0BZM7-F1
#
_entry.id   AF-A0A0D0BZM7-F1
#
_cell.length_a   1.000
_cell.length_b   1.000
_cell.length_c   1.000
_cell.angle_alpha   90.00
_cell.angle_beta   90.00
_cell.angle_gamma   90.00
#
_symmetry.space_group_name_H-M   'P 1'
#
loop_
_entity.id
_entity.type
_entity.pdbx_description
1 polymer ?
#
loop_
_entity_poly.entity_id
_entity_poly.type
_entity_poly.pdbx_seq_one_letter_code
_entity_poly.pdbx_strand_id
1 'polypeptide(L)'
;MEPIAGHPVPPASDFEVTPQFPTPTRDSIDFAILFTSKDVGVPVVFLAIKPPRQLNDKSSRADADREMRMQLGDFGPPSSFPKLHGISAFGSKMCFYTYDCEARRIEPSLKGLNRVEEDVTPEEWWSEDVLTNEGAKKFVDLMREVKDMCMNVNLDQSHQ
;
A
#
# COMPACT_ATOMS: atom_id res chain seq x y z
N MET A 1 -1.18 9.51 -29.39
CA MET A 1 -1.81 8.84 -28.23
C MET A 1 -1.39 9.66 -27.04
N GLU A 2 -2.24 10.60 -26.61
CA GLU A 2 -1.94 11.52 -25.51
C GLU A 2 -2.01 10.74 -24.18
N PRO A 3 -1.09 10.95 -23.23
CA PRO A 3 -1.19 10.34 -21.91
C PRO A 3 -2.37 10.98 -21.16
N ILE A 4 -3.19 10.14 -20.52
CA ILE A 4 -4.32 10.56 -19.72
C ILE A 4 -3.78 11.32 -18.51
N ALA A 5 -3.99 12.63 -18.49
CA ALA A 5 -3.52 13.53 -17.44
C ALA A 5 -4.10 13.10 -16.08
N GLY A 6 -3.21 12.83 -15.12
CA GLY A 6 -3.58 12.69 -13.71
C GLY A 6 -4.36 13.93 -13.27
N HIS A 7 -5.48 13.73 -12.59
CA HIS A 7 -6.22 14.84 -12.01
C HIS A 7 -5.33 15.61 -11.02
N PRO A 8 -5.29 16.95 -11.09
CA PRO A 8 -4.46 17.73 -10.18
C PRO A 8 -4.98 17.57 -8.74
N VAL A 9 -4.17 16.89 -7.92
CA VAL A 9 -4.15 17.06 -6.47
C VAL A 9 -3.99 18.57 -6.22
N PRO A 10 -4.70 19.19 -5.26
CA PRO A 10 -4.64 20.64 -5.05
C PRO A 10 -3.19 21.13 -5.00
N PRO A 11 -2.89 22.31 -5.60
CA PRO A 11 -1.54 22.77 -5.95
C PRO A 11 -0.60 23.06 -4.76
N ALA A 12 -0.93 22.63 -3.55
CA ALA A 12 -0.16 22.85 -2.32
C ALA A 12 0.31 21.54 -1.65
N SER A 13 0.29 20.40 -2.35
CA SER A 13 0.79 19.12 -1.80
C SER A 13 2.13 18.72 -2.42
N ASP A 14 3.06 18.34 -1.54
CA ASP A 14 4.36 17.73 -1.89
C ASP A 14 4.22 16.26 -2.32
N PHE A 15 2.97 15.76 -2.39
CA PHE A 15 2.65 14.40 -2.80
C PHE A 15 1.94 14.40 -4.15
N GLU A 16 2.27 13.38 -4.95
CA GLU A 16 1.59 13.06 -6.20
C GLU A 16 0.89 11.71 -6.08
N VAL A 17 -0.34 11.65 -6.61
CA VAL A 17 -1.15 10.44 -6.70
C VAL A 17 -1.10 9.96 -8.14
N THR A 18 -0.43 8.84 -8.38
CA THR A 18 -0.35 8.24 -9.72
C THR A 18 -1.23 7.00 -9.78
N PRO A 19 -2.36 7.02 -10.51
CA PRO A 19 -3.12 5.80 -10.77
C PRO A 19 -2.34 4.89 -11.72
N GLN A 20 -2.21 3.62 -11.34
CA GLN A 20 -1.75 2.56 -12.22
C GLN A 20 -2.97 1.73 -12.64
N PHE A 21 -3.28 1.79 -13.94
CA PHE A 21 -4.28 0.92 -14.54
C PHE A 21 -3.66 -0.44 -14.85
N PRO A 22 -4.43 -1.55 -14.76
CA PRO A 22 -3.96 -2.86 -15.16
C PRO A 22 -3.39 -2.83 -16.58
N THR A 23 -2.11 -3.19 -16.70
CA THR A 23 -1.55 -3.65 -17.96
C THR A 23 -1.91 -5.12 -18.15
N PRO A 24 -2.09 -5.62 -19.39
CA PRO A 24 -2.51 -7.00 -19.67
C PRO A 24 -1.55 -8.10 -19.15
N THR A 25 -0.48 -7.73 -18.47
CA THR A 25 0.52 -8.62 -17.86
C THR A 25 0.41 -8.70 -16.33
N ARG A 26 -0.51 -7.96 -15.69
CA ARG A 26 -0.74 -7.97 -14.24
C ARG A 26 -2.12 -8.56 -13.97
N ASP A 27 -2.17 -9.87 -13.75
CA ASP A 27 -3.40 -10.67 -13.64
C ASP A 27 -4.31 -10.33 -12.44
N SER A 28 -3.94 -9.40 -11.54
CA SER A 28 -4.65 -9.20 -10.26
C SER A 28 -4.93 -7.75 -9.85
N ILE A 29 -4.50 -6.74 -10.62
CA ILE A 29 -4.61 -5.33 -10.18
C ILE A 29 -5.77 -4.64 -10.88
N ASP A 30 -6.94 -4.53 -10.23
CA ASP A 30 -8.05 -3.77 -10.80
C ASP A 30 -7.78 -2.25 -10.74
N PHE A 31 -7.13 -1.78 -9.67
CA PHE A 31 -6.68 -0.39 -9.54
C PHE A 31 -5.58 -0.28 -8.47
N ALA A 32 -4.43 0.30 -8.81
CA ALA A 32 -3.39 0.62 -7.85
C ALA A 32 -3.08 2.12 -7.83
N ILE A 33 -2.85 2.66 -6.65
CA ILE A 33 -2.36 4.02 -6.45
C ILE A 33 -0.97 3.95 -5.83
N LEU A 34 -0.03 4.65 -6.46
CA LEU A 34 1.23 5.02 -5.83
C LEU A 34 1.14 6.44 -5.30
N PHE A 35 1.50 6.61 -4.04
CA PHE A 35 1.78 7.91 -3.48
C PHE A 35 3.27 8.16 -3.57
N THR A 36 3.66 9.17 -4.32
CA THR A 36 5.06 9.57 -4.51
C THR A 36 5.29 10.90 -3.81
N SER A 37 6.31 10.98 -2.96
CA SER A 37 6.79 12.27 -2.46
C SER A 37 7.65 12.93 -3.53
N LYS A 38 7.39 14.21 -3.84
CA LYS A 38 8.19 14.97 -4.80
C LYS A 38 9.64 15.14 -4.36
N ASP A 39 9.85 15.23 -3.05
CA ASP A 39 11.19 15.46 -2.50
C ASP A 39 12.03 14.18 -2.46
N VAL A 40 11.38 13.03 -2.22
CA VAL A 40 12.07 11.72 -2.18
C VAL A 40 12.14 11.08 -3.57
N GLY A 41 11.22 11.43 -4.48
CA GLY A 41 11.17 10.95 -5.86
C GLY A 41 10.81 9.46 -6.01
N VAL A 42 10.37 8.80 -4.93
CA VAL A 42 10.02 7.37 -4.93
C VAL A 42 8.65 7.12 -4.29
N PRO A 43 7.99 5.99 -4.62
CA PRO A 43 6.73 5.61 -4.00
C PRO A 43 6.91 5.34 -2.50
N VAL A 44 6.04 5.94 -1.68
CA VAL A 44 6.06 5.82 -0.21
C VAL A 44 4.89 5.02 0.35
N VAL A 45 3.80 4.90 -0.42
CA VAL A 45 2.65 4.04 -0.10
C VAL A 45 2.13 3.38 -1.38
N PHE A 46 1.84 2.09 -1.29
CA PHE A 46 1.11 1.34 -2.30
C PHE A 46 -0.31 1.04 -1.83
N LEU A 47 -1.32 1.41 -2.62
CA LEU A 47 -2.73 1.08 -2.35
C LEU A 47 -3.28 0.27 -3.52
N ALA A 48 -3.69 -0.97 -3.28
CA ALA A 48 -4.39 -1.81 -4.26
C ALA A 48 -5.87 -1.93 -3.88
N ILE A 49 -6.77 -1.69 -4.83
CA ILE A 49 -8.21 -1.80 -4.64
C ILE A 49 -8.76 -2.87 -5.59
N LYS A 50 -9.51 -3.81 -5.03
CA LYS A 50 -10.21 -4.91 -5.71
C LYS A 50 -11.73 -4.84 -5.47
N PRO A 51 -12.55 -5.44 -6.33
CA PRO A 51 -14.01 -5.49 -6.16
C PRO A 51 -14.43 -6.09 -4.81
N PRO A 52 -15.39 -5.48 -4.09
CA PRO A 52 -15.83 -5.98 -2.77
C PRO A 52 -16.25 -7.46 -2.77
N ARG A 53 -16.86 -7.94 -3.87
CA ARG A 53 -17.32 -9.32 -4.02
C ARG A 53 -16.20 -10.36 -3.95
N GLN A 54 -14.96 -9.98 -4.25
CA GLN A 54 -13.80 -10.88 -4.22
C GLN A 54 -13.30 -11.14 -2.80
N LEU A 55 -13.68 -10.34 -1.80
CA LEU A 55 -13.25 -10.56 -0.42
C LEU A 55 -13.65 -11.96 0.09
N ASN A 56 -14.79 -12.49 -0.35
CA ASN A 56 -15.29 -13.80 0.07
C ASN A 56 -14.55 -14.98 -0.59
N ASP A 57 -13.76 -14.73 -1.64
CA ASP A 57 -13.01 -15.74 -2.36
C ASP A 57 -11.61 -15.90 -1.78
N LYS A 58 -11.27 -17.12 -1.36
CA LYS A 58 -9.96 -17.44 -0.75
C LYS A 58 -8.81 -17.12 -1.70
N SER A 59 -8.94 -17.52 -2.96
CA SER A 59 -7.91 -17.33 -3.97
C SER A 59 -7.66 -15.85 -4.25
N SER A 60 -8.72 -15.04 -4.36
CA SER A 60 -8.62 -13.58 -4.45
C SER A 60 -7.88 -12.95 -3.27
N ARG A 61 -8.11 -13.42 -2.03
CA ARG A 61 -7.39 -12.93 -0.85
C ARG A 61 -5.91 -13.34 -0.85
N ALA A 62 -5.61 -14.57 -1.24
CA ALA A 62 -4.23 -15.04 -1.38
C ALA A 62 -3.47 -14.26 -2.44
N ASP A 63 -4.12 -13.98 -3.57
CA ASP A 63 -3.56 -13.16 -4.64
C ASP A 63 -3.31 -11.72 -4.20
N ALA A 64 -4.25 -11.10 -3.48
CA ALA A 64 -4.08 -9.77 -2.93
C ALA A 64 -2.92 -9.68 -1.92
N ASP A 65 -2.73 -10.69 -1.07
CA ASP A 65 -1.60 -10.76 -0.14
C ASP A 65 -0.26 -10.95 -0.88
N ARG A 66 -0.22 -11.89 -1.83
CA ARG A 66 0.96 -12.15 -2.66
C ARG A 66 1.38 -10.88 -3.41
N GLU A 67 0.44 -10.19 -4.02
CA GLU A 67 0.67 -8.91 -4.69
C GLU A 67 1.25 -7.87 -3.74
N MET A 68 0.66 -7.72 -2.55
CA MET A 68 1.16 -6.75 -1.57
C MET A 68 2.59 -7.04 -1.14
N ARG A 69 2.91 -8.31 -0.89
CA ARG A 69 4.25 -8.74 -0.49
C ARG A 69 5.26 -8.55 -1.60
N MET A 70 4.91 -8.88 -2.84
CA MET A 70 5.76 -8.63 -4.01
C MET A 70 6.02 -7.14 -4.16
N GLN A 71 4.99 -6.30 -4.16
CA GLN A 71 5.16 -4.86 -4.33
C GLN A 71 6.02 -4.24 -3.21
N LEU A 72 5.75 -4.54 -1.94
CA LEU A 72 6.54 -4.01 -0.84
C LEU A 72 8.00 -4.54 -0.83
N GLY A 73 8.22 -5.77 -1.28
CA GLY A 73 9.56 -6.34 -1.43
C GLY A 73 10.35 -5.75 -2.60
N ASP A 74 9.68 -5.55 -3.74
CA ASP A 74 10.28 -5.05 -4.98
C ASP A 74 10.58 -3.55 -4.91
N PHE A 75 9.71 -2.76 -4.24
CA PHE A 75 9.91 -1.32 -4.14
C PHE A 75 11.23 -0.99 -3.45
N GLY A 76 11.55 -1.73 -2.37
CA GLY A 76 12.70 -1.42 -1.51
C GLY A 76 12.53 -0.03 -0.88
N PRO A 77 12.70 0.13 0.43
CA PRO A 77 12.69 1.47 1.00
C PRO A 77 13.80 2.30 0.35
N PRO A 78 13.58 3.59 0.03
CA PRO A 78 14.71 4.51 -0.04
C PRO A 78 15.54 4.35 1.25
N SER A 79 16.86 4.45 1.15
CA SER A 79 17.79 4.11 2.23
C SER A 79 17.49 4.82 3.57
N SER A 80 16.74 5.90 3.53
CA SER A 80 16.36 6.74 4.68
C SER A 80 15.01 6.36 5.32
N PHE A 81 14.24 5.42 4.76
CA PHE A 81 12.96 5.02 5.35
C PHE A 81 13.11 3.74 6.19
N PRO A 82 12.72 3.77 7.48
CA PRO A 82 12.77 2.59 8.33
C PRO A 82 11.66 1.56 8.00
N LYS A 83 10.58 2.00 7.32
CA LYS A 83 9.46 1.16 6.92
C LYS A 83 8.75 1.67 5.67
N LEU A 84 8.07 0.75 4.98
CA LEU A 84 7.13 1.04 3.89
C LEU A 84 5.73 0.57 4.25
N HIS A 85 4.73 1.30 3.77
CA HIS A 85 3.33 0.99 4.02
C HIS A 85 2.60 0.56 2.75
N GLY A 86 1.75 -0.45 2.90
CA GLY A 86 0.85 -0.94 1.87
C GLY A 86 -0.58 -1.02 2.38
N ILE A 87 -1.54 -0.84 1.48
CA ILE A 87 -2.96 -1.01 1.79
C ILE A 87 -3.57 -1.87 0.70
N SER A 88 -4.16 -3.00 1.09
CA SER A 88 -4.99 -3.82 0.21
C SER A 88 -6.44 -3.61 0.59
N ALA A 89 -7.29 -3.27 -0.38
CA ALA A 89 -8.71 -3.02 -0.15
C ALA A 89 -9.60 -3.89 -1.04
N PHE A 90 -10.68 -4.42 -0.47
CA PHE A 90 -11.81 -4.97 -1.20
C PHE A 90 -13.02 -4.06 -1.00
N GLY A 91 -13.24 -3.15 -1.95
CA GLY A 91 -14.17 -2.04 -1.75
C GLY A 91 -13.73 -1.16 -0.58
N SER A 92 -14.55 -1.08 0.48
CA SER A 92 -14.26 -0.30 1.68
C SER A 92 -13.45 -1.05 2.74
N LYS A 93 -13.34 -2.38 2.63
CA LYS A 93 -12.64 -3.23 3.60
C LYS A 93 -11.15 -3.19 3.35
N MET A 94 -10.35 -2.86 4.36
CA MET A 94 -8.91 -2.60 4.24
C MET A 94 -8.07 -3.55 5.09
N CYS A 95 -6.97 -3.99 4.50
CA CYS A 95 -5.85 -4.62 5.18
C CYS A 95 -4.63 -3.70 5.09
N PHE A 96 -3.96 -3.49 6.22
CA PHE A 96 -2.80 -2.61 6.34
C PHE A 96 -1.53 -3.45 6.44
N TYR A 97 -0.61 -3.21 5.50
CA TYR A 97 0.69 -3.85 5.43
C TYR A 97 1.78 -2.90 5.88
N THR A 98 2.78 -3.44 6.57
CA THR A 98 4.00 -2.72 6.91
C THR A 98 5.21 -3.60 6.61
N TYR A 99 6.12 -3.10 5.77
CA TYR A 99 7.43 -3.68 5.57
C TYR A 99 8.43 -2.98 6.49
N ASP A 100 8.99 -3.73 7.43
CA ASP A 100 10.10 -3.31 8.27
C ASP A 100 11.43 -3.56 7.54
N CYS A 101 12.22 -2.51 7.36
CA CYS A 101 13.40 -2.53 6.52
C CYS A 101 14.61 -3.14 7.22
N GLU A 102 14.70 -2.99 8.54
CA GLU A 102 15.77 -3.54 9.37
C GLU A 102 15.58 -5.05 9.53
N ALA A 103 14.37 -5.46 9.95
CA ALA A 103 14.02 -6.85 10.15
C ALA A 103 13.76 -7.60 8.84
N ARG A 104 13.57 -6.87 7.72
CA ARG A 104 13.15 -7.39 6.41
C ARG A 104 11.91 -8.27 6.52
N ARG A 105 10.88 -7.74 7.19
CA ARG A 105 9.64 -8.45 7.51
C ARG A 105 8.43 -7.68 7.06
N ILE A 106 7.42 -8.41 6.59
CA ILE A 106 6.12 -7.84 6.24
C ILE A 106 5.10 -8.30 7.28
N GLU A 107 4.46 -7.34 7.92
CA GLU A 107 3.24 -7.53 8.69
C GLU A 107 2.01 -7.18 7.84
N PRO A 108 0.88 -7.89 7.98
CA PRO A 108 0.67 -9.04 8.86
C PRO A 108 1.51 -10.27 8.48
N SER A 109 2.03 -10.98 9.49
CA SER A 109 2.89 -12.15 9.32
C SER A 109 2.14 -13.38 8.84
N LEU A 110 2.73 -14.13 7.90
CA LEU A 110 2.26 -15.49 7.57
C LEU A 110 2.67 -16.53 8.63
N LYS A 111 3.49 -16.16 9.62
CA LYS A 111 3.93 -17.09 10.67
C LYS A 111 2.74 -17.50 11.53
N GLY A 112 2.52 -18.80 11.68
CA GLY A 112 1.40 -19.36 12.46
C GLY A 112 0.17 -19.73 11.62
N LEU A 113 0.15 -19.40 10.33
CA LEU A 113 -0.82 -19.95 9.38
C LEU A 113 -0.36 -21.35 8.97
N ASN A 114 -1.29 -22.31 8.95
CA ASN A 114 -1.03 -23.68 8.49
C ASN A 114 -0.75 -23.66 6.98
N ARG A 115 0.54 -23.64 6.61
CA ARG A 115 1.03 -23.61 5.22
C ARG A 115 0.64 -24.82 4.35
N VAL A 116 -0.02 -25.82 4.93
CA VAL A 116 -0.46 -27.05 4.24
C VAL A 116 -1.72 -26.79 3.40
N GLU A 117 -2.47 -25.73 3.70
CA GLU A 117 -3.52 -25.22 2.82
C GLU A 117 -2.94 -23.98 2.11
N GLU A 118 -2.65 -24.10 0.82
CA GLU A 118 -1.95 -23.10 -0.02
C GLU A 118 -2.72 -21.76 -0.19
N ASP A 119 -3.84 -21.58 0.53
CA ASP A 119 -4.85 -20.56 0.21
C ASP A 119 -5.51 -19.92 1.46
N VAL A 120 -4.77 -19.85 2.58
CA VAL A 120 -5.31 -19.30 3.84
C VAL A 120 -4.72 -17.92 4.11
N THR A 121 -5.15 -16.93 3.32
CA THR A 121 -5.09 -15.54 3.79
C THR A 121 -6.38 -15.25 4.57
N PRO A 122 -6.28 -14.97 5.90
CA PRO A 122 -7.45 -14.74 6.74
C PRO A 122 -8.30 -13.57 6.24
N GLU A 123 -9.62 -13.73 6.24
CA GLU A 123 -10.53 -12.64 5.88
C GLU A 123 -10.45 -11.50 6.90
N GLU A 124 -10.14 -11.83 8.16
CA GLU A 124 -9.99 -10.93 9.29
C GLU A 124 -8.90 -9.87 9.08
N TRP A 125 -7.98 -10.10 8.14
CA TRP A 125 -6.98 -9.11 7.76
C TRP A 125 -7.61 -7.89 7.09
N TRP A 126 -8.77 -8.03 6.44
CA TRP A 126 -9.58 -6.94 5.88
C TRP A 126 -10.75 -6.55 6.81
N SER A 127 -10.54 -6.61 8.11
CA SER A 127 -11.58 -6.27 9.11
C SER A 127 -11.84 -4.77 9.23
N GLU A 128 -10.87 -3.93 8.88
CA GLU A 128 -11.00 -2.47 8.94
C GLU A 128 -11.90 -1.97 7.80
N ASP A 129 -12.75 -0.98 8.06
CA ASP A 129 -13.67 -0.44 7.06
C ASP A 129 -13.50 1.07 6.98
N VAL A 130 -13.10 1.60 5.82
CA VAL A 130 -12.86 3.05 5.67
C VAL A 130 -14.13 3.88 5.89
N LEU A 131 -15.30 3.27 5.82
CA LEU A 131 -16.58 3.93 6.06
C LEU A 131 -16.92 4.06 7.55
N THR A 132 -16.17 3.42 8.45
CA THR A 132 -16.29 3.63 9.90
C THR A 132 -15.34 4.72 10.37
N ASN A 133 -15.65 5.35 11.50
CA ASN A 133 -14.80 6.38 12.08
C ASN A 133 -13.42 5.82 12.43
N GLU A 134 -13.38 4.59 12.94
CA GLU A 134 -12.16 3.89 13.34
C GLU A 134 -11.28 3.57 12.13
N GLY A 135 -11.86 3.00 11.06
CA GLY A 135 -11.12 2.67 9.86
C GLY A 135 -10.66 3.91 9.09
N ALA A 136 -11.51 4.94 8.98
CA ALA A 136 -11.11 6.24 8.42
C ALA A 136 -9.97 6.87 9.21
N LYS A 137 -10.06 6.86 10.55
CA LYS A 137 -9.00 7.37 11.42
C LYS A 137 -7.69 6.62 11.21
N LYS A 138 -7.73 5.28 11.14
CA LYS A 138 -6.54 4.44 10.91
C LYS A 138 -5.89 4.74 9.56
N PHE A 139 -6.69 4.89 8.51
CA PHE A 139 -6.20 5.32 7.19
C PHE A 139 -5.50 6.69 7.26
N VAL A 140 -6.16 7.68 7.87
CA VAL A 140 -5.62 9.04 8.01
C VAL A 140 -4.34 9.07 8.84
N ASP A 141 -4.28 8.31 9.94
CA ASP A 141 -3.11 8.25 10.81
C ASP A 141 -1.91 7.61 10.09
N LEU A 142 -2.12 6.57 9.28
CA LEU A 142 -1.07 6.00 8.43
C LEU A 142 -0.55 7.03 7.42
N MET A 143 -1.45 7.74 6.73
CA MET A 143 -1.04 8.76 5.76
C MET A 143 -0.30 9.92 6.43
N ARG A 144 -0.67 10.28 7.66
CA ARG A 144 0.06 11.28 8.46
C ARG A 144 1.46 10.79 8.82
N GLU A 145 1.59 9.56 9.29
CA GLU A 145 2.89 8.95 9.59
C GLU A 145 3.82 8.94 8.37
N VAL A 146 3.31 8.54 7.21
CA VAL A 146 4.07 8.58 5.94
C VAL A 146 4.53 9.99 5.62
N LYS A 147 3.66 10.98 5.80
CA LYS A 147 4.00 12.38 5.56
C LYS A 147 5.12 12.86 6.49
N ASP A 148 5.04 12.51 7.77
CA ASP A 148 6.06 12.86 8.77
C ASP A 148 7.41 12.18 8.44
N MET A 149 7.39 10.92 7.97
CA MET A 149 8.61 10.23 7.50
C MET A 149 9.24 10.96 6.30
N CYS A 150 8.45 11.40 5.33
CA CYS A 150 8.96 12.15 4.17
C CYS A 150 9.62 13.47 4.60
N MET A 151 9.01 14.20 5.55
CA MET A 151 9.56 15.47 6.04
C MET A 151 10.89 15.28 6.78
N ASN A 152 11.03 14.21 7.55
CA ASN A 152 12.28 13.93 8.27
C ASN A 152 13.43 13.58 7.31
N VAL A 153 13.14 12.87 6.22
CA VAL A 153 14.15 12.57 5.19
C VAL A 153 14.64 13.86 4.49
N ASN A 154 13.76 14.83 4.26
CA ASN A 154 14.14 16.11 3.66
C ASN A 154 15.06 16.92 4.59
N LEU A 155 14.84 16.87 5.90
CA LEU A 155 15.67 17.57 6.88
C LEU A 155 17.10 17.00 6.91
N ASP A 156 17.26 15.68 6.87
CA ASP A 156 18.60 15.04 6.87
C ASP A 156 19.40 15.32 5.59
N GLN A 157 18.72 15.51 4.44
CA GLN A 157 19.39 15.88 3.18
C GLN A 157 19.73 17.37 3.08
N SER A 158 19.12 18.24 3.90
CA SER A 158 19.41 19.69 3.91
C SER A 158 20.67 20.06 4.72
N HIS A 159 21.29 19.09 5.39
CA HIS A 159 22.49 19.25 6.21
C HIS A 159 23.74 18.52 5.66
N GLN A 160 23.69 18.03 4.42
CA GLN A 160 24.85 17.54 3.65
C GLN A 160 25.23 18.53 2.53
#